data_AF-A0A251V6D6-F1
#
_entry.id   AF-A0A251V6D6-F1
#
_cell.length_a   1.000
_cell.length_b   1.000
_cell.length_c   1.000
_cell.angle_alpha   90.00
_cell.angle_beta   90.00
_cell.angle_gamma   90.00
#
_symmetry.space_group_name_H-M   'P 1'
#
loop_
_entity.id
_entity.type
_entity.pdbx_description
1 polymer ?
#
loop_
_entity_poly.entity_id
_entity_poly.type
_entity_poly.pdbx_seq_one_letter_code
_entity_poly.pdbx_strand_id
1 'polypeptide(L)'
;MDPCPYVRIVVGSLGLKFTCAGDVAPLSSAAYCKIKLKNYPTQFAEISYVVHGDQNQINEQVQACFNLKKSEFDKVVDTSNMLKIEVYSGRKSKPVCGFGSGSGKLLGAVTVGLDSEAVEGGGGNRGCLVVRNGWVGIGDRSSKSMLNLHLSIRVERDPRFVFEFDGEPECSPQVFQVNGNVRQAVFTSKFSFRSNRDQNLRSDSSLSESNNSKSWLRSIQKDKEKLVKERKGWSITIHDLSGSPVAMASMVTPFVPSHGTDSVSSSNPGAWLILRPGHSTWKPWGRLEAWRESKHKDSLGYRFELLPDATVSGLDPVTLANSTLSFKTGGKFTIDMSNGASPMSTPNGSFGSGSGSSSDFEFGSWAHLMYQGFVMSTSVGGAGRGGKPEVEVGIQHVTCTEDAAAFVALAAAMDLCVDACQPFSRKLRPELRHDGE
;
A
#
# COMPACT_ATOMS: atom_id res chain seq x y z
N MET A 1 6.98 6.46 -22.57
CA MET A 1 6.50 5.32 -21.77
C MET A 1 5.06 5.07 -22.17
N ASP A 2 4.71 3.86 -22.59
CA ASP A 2 3.34 3.51 -22.98
C ASP A 2 2.59 2.79 -21.84
N PRO A 3 1.44 3.30 -21.39
CA PRO A 3 0.70 2.70 -20.28
C PRO A 3 -0.05 1.43 -20.70
N CYS A 4 -0.15 0.48 -19.78
CA CYS A 4 -1.02 -0.68 -19.88
C CYS A 4 -2.48 -0.29 -19.58
N PRO A 5 -3.45 -0.89 -20.31
CA PRO A 5 -4.87 -0.66 -20.03
C PRO A 5 -5.32 -1.44 -18.79
N TYR A 6 -5.79 -0.71 -17.79
CA TYR A 6 -6.34 -1.24 -16.55
C TYR A 6 -7.71 -0.62 -16.30
N VAL A 7 -8.55 -1.37 -15.57
CA VAL A 7 -9.92 -1.01 -15.23
C VAL A 7 -10.12 -1.19 -13.73
N ARG A 8 -10.80 -0.22 -13.12
CA ARG A 8 -11.12 -0.23 -11.70
C ARG A 8 -12.63 -0.29 -11.50
N ILE A 9 -13.10 -1.29 -10.75
CA ILE A 9 -14.50 -1.40 -10.35
C ILE A 9 -14.61 -0.89 -8.92
N VAL A 10 -15.31 0.23 -8.76
CA VAL A 10 -15.46 0.95 -7.50
C VAL A 10 -16.88 0.74 -6.99
N VAL A 11 -17.01 0.22 -5.78
CA VAL A 11 -18.29 0.09 -5.07
C VAL A 11 -18.27 1.10 -3.93
N GLY A 12 -19.17 2.07 -4.00
CA GLY A 12 -19.26 3.22 -3.12
C GLY A 12 -20.67 3.44 -2.56
N SER A 13 -20.78 4.39 -1.63
CA SER A 13 -22.05 4.92 -1.14
C SER A 13 -23.03 3.85 -0.61
N LEU A 14 -22.53 2.80 0.03
CA LEU A 14 -23.38 1.75 0.60
C LEU A 14 -24.17 2.25 1.82
N GLY A 15 -25.50 2.11 1.78
CA GLY A 15 -26.39 2.51 2.88
C GLY A 15 -27.67 1.68 2.93
N LEU A 16 -28.21 1.42 4.13
CA LEU A 16 -29.42 0.61 4.31
C LEU A 16 -30.59 1.45 4.80
N LYS A 17 -31.78 1.24 4.22
CA LYS A 17 -33.03 1.88 4.64
C LYS A 17 -34.14 0.85 4.75
N PHE A 18 -34.85 0.84 5.88
CA PHE A 18 -36.11 0.12 6.00
C PHE A 18 -37.28 1.04 5.61
N THR A 19 -38.14 0.55 4.74
CA THR A 19 -39.46 1.16 4.50
C THR A 19 -40.50 0.26 5.15
N CYS A 20 -40.91 0.62 6.37
CA CYS A 20 -42.06 0.04 7.06
C CYS A 20 -43.19 1.08 7.10
N ALA A 21 -44.42 0.65 6.77
CA ALA A 21 -45.61 1.39 7.12
C ALA A 21 -45.94 1.07 8.60
N GLY A 22 -45.61 1.99 9.50
CA GLY A 22 -45.90 1.88 10.94
C GLY A 22 -44.64 1.86 11.80
N ASP A 23 -44.63 2.71 12.83
CA ASP A 23 -43.54 2.96 13.78
C ASP A 23 -42.88 1.67 14.29
N VAL A 24 -41.64 1.43 13.86
CA VAL A 24 -40.76 0.45 14.50
C VAL A 24 -39.39 1.08 14.66
N ALA A 25 -38.94 1.10 15.93
CA ALA A 25 -37.67 1.63 16.38
C ALA A 25 -36.49 1.12 15.51
N PRO A 26 -35.44 1.95 15.32
CA PRO A 26 -34.28 1.55 14.53
C PRO A 26 -33.63 0.34 15.18
N LEU A 27 -33.60 -0.78 14.47
CA LEU A 27 -32.83 -1.95 14.86
C LEU A 27 -31.36 -1.54 14.93
N SER A 28 -30.88 -1.27 16.14
CA SER A 28 -29.49 -1.00 16.53
C SER A 28 -28.61 -2.25 16.33
N SER A 29 -28.62 -2.81 15.12
CA SER A 29 -27.90 -4.02 14.77
C SER A 29 -26.98 -3.73 13.60
N ALA A 30 -25.69 -3.59 13.87
CA ALA A 30 -24.66 -3.38 12.84
C ALA A 30 -24.89 -4.32 11.64
N ALA A 31 -24.76 -3.79 10.42
CA ALA A 31 -24.88 -4.56 9.20
C ALA A 31 -23.57 -4.51 8.41
N TYR A 32 -23.31 -5.52 7.59
CA TYR A 32 -22.14 -5.54 6.73
C TYR A 32 -22.46 -6.14 5.35
N CYS A 33 -21.73 -5.66 4.36
CA CYS A 33 -21.74 -6.13 2.99
C CYS A 33 -20.60 -7.12 2.76
N LYS A 34 -20.89 -8.16 1.98
CA LYS A 34 -19.92 -9.06 1.38
C LYS A 34 -19.96 -8.85 -0.14
N ILE A 35 -18.89 -8.29 -0.68
CA ILE A 35 -18.79 -7.84 -2.07
C ILE A 35 -17.89 -8.83 -2.81
N LYS A 36 -18.47 -9.54 -3.77
CA LYS A 36 -17.85 -10.66 -4.47
C LYS A 36 -17.76 -10.38 -5.96
N LEU A 37 -16.57 -10.58 -6.49
CA LEU A 37 -16.30 -10.69 -7.92
C LEU A 37 -15.59 -12.02 -8.15
N LYS A 38 -16.01 -12.80 -9.14
CA LYS A 38 -15.46 -14.14 -9.39
C LYS A 38 -13.96 -14.05 -9.68
N ASN A 39 -13.18 -14.98 -9.13
CA ASN A 39 -11.71 -15.03 -9.21
C ASN A 39 -10.96 -13.92 -8.45
N TYR A 40 -11.66 -13.02 -7.77
CA TYR A 40 -11.06 -11.97 -6.95
C TYR A 40 -11.37 -12.19 -5.46
N PRO A 41 -10.50 -11.70 -4.55
CA PRO A 41 -10.72 -11.80 -3.12
C PRO A 41 -12.00 -11.06 -2.73
N THR A 42 -12.81 -11.70 -1.88
CA THR A 42 -14.05 -11.09 -1.37
C THR A 42 -13.72 -9.93 -0.43
N GLN A 43 -14.33 -8.78 -0.69
CA GLN A 43 -14.19 -7.58 0.14
C GLN A 43 -15.40 -7.44 1.07
N PHE A 44 -15.19 -6.79 2.21
CA PHE A 44 -16.21 -6.62 3.24
C PHE A 44 -16.29 -5.15 3.63
N ALA A 45 -17.51 -4.66 3.86
CA ALA A 45 -17.74 -3.29 4.25
C ALA A 45 -18.81 -3.23 5.33
N GLU A 46 -18.58 -2.44 6.38
CA GLU A 46 -19.64 -2.13 7.35
C GLU A 46 -20.60 -1.12 6.74
N ILE A 47 -21.89 -1.24 7.05
CA ILE A 47 -22.94 -0.37 6.50
C ILE A 47 -23.76 0.22 7.63
N SER A 48 -24.00 1.52 7.53
CA SER A 48 -24.88 2.25 8.43
C SER A 48 -26.33 2.27 7.92
N TYR A 49 -27.28 2.34 8.85
CA TYR A 49 -28.67 2.61 8.51
C TYR A 49 -28.86 4.11 8.29
N VAL A 50 -29.52 4.46 7.20
CA VAL A 50 -29.92 5.84 6.90
C VAL A 50 -31.31 6.05 7.51
N VAL A 51 -31.40 6.90 8.52
CA VAL A 51 -32.68 7.29 9.15
C VAL A 51 -33.44 8.22 8.22
N HIS A 52 -34.77 8.08 8.19
CA HIS A 52 -35.66 8.82 7.30
C HIS A 52 -35.42 10.34 7.38
N GLY A 53 -35.10 10.99 6.26
CA GLY A 53 -35.10 12.47 6.14
C GLY A 53 -33.84 13.08 5.51
N ASP A 54 -32.66 12.48 5.69
CA ASP A 54 -31.39 13.07 5.21
C ASP A 54 -30.75 12.23 4.09
N GLN A 55 -30.91 12.68 2.84
CA GLN A 55 -30.11 12.16 1.72
C GLN A 55 -28.62 12.53 1.85
N ASN A 56 -28.28 13.51 2.70
CA ASN A 56 -26.91 13.98 2.95
C ASN A 56 -26.07 13.04 3.83
N GLN A 57 -26.62 11.94 4.36
CA GLN A 57 -25.85 11.00 5.21
C GLN A 57 -25.13 9.88 4.43
N ILE A 58 -25.34 9.78 3.12
CA ILE A 58 -24.62 8.80 2.30
C ILE A 58 -23.26 9.39 1.95
N ASN A 59 -22.26 9.02 2.75
CA ASN A 59 -20.87 9.39 2.49
C ASN A 59 -20.44 8.83 1.11
N GLU A 60 -19.81 9.64 0.26
CA GLU A 60 -19.23 9.23 -1.03
C GLU A 60 -17.97 8.36 -0.86
N GLN A 61 -17.89 7.61 0.24
CA GLN A 61 -16.79 6.74 0.55
C GLN A 61 -16.84 5.50 -0.35
N VAL A 62 -15.67 5.09 -0.84
CA VAL A 62 -15.48 3.83 -1.56
C VAL A 62 -15.40 2.69 -0.54
N GLN A 63 -16.32 1.73 -0.59
CA GLN A 63 -16.33 0.59 0.34
C GLN A 63 -15.61 -0.65 -0.21
N ALA A 64 -15.47 -0.76 -1.53
CA ALA A 64 -14.67 -1.81 -2.16
C ALA A 64 -14.14 -1.37 -3.53
N CYS A 65 -12.99 -1.92 -3.90
CA CYS A 65 -12.30 -1.58 -5.13
C CYS A 65 -11.64 -2.83 -5.73
N PHE A 66 -12.00 -3.20 -6.96
CA PHE A 66 -11.33 -4.26 -7.70
C PHE A 66 -10.49 -3.65 -8.82
N ASN A 67 -9.22 -4.04 -8.88
CA ASN A 67 -8.26 -3.58 -9.88
C ASN A 67 -8.00 -4.72 -10.85
N LEU A 68 -8.23 -4.51 -12.14
CA LEU A 68 -8.15 -5.53 -13.17
C LEU A 68 -7.32 -5.03 -14.36
N LYS A 69 -6.54 -5.92 -14.99
CA LYS A 69 -6.06 -5.67 -16.36
C LYS A 69 -7.28 -5.65 -17.29
N LYS A 70 -7.27 -4.83 -18.36
CA LYS A 70 -8.41 -4.77 -19.30
C LYS A 70 -8.80 -6.14 -19.85
N SER A 71 -7.83 -6.97 -20.22
CA SER A 71 -8.07 -8.35 -20.66
C SER A 71 -8.74 -9.25 -19.61
N GLU A 72 -8.56 -8.98 -18.32
CA GLU A 72 -9.23 -9.71 -17.24
C GLU A 72 -10.67 -9.22 -17.06
N PHE A 73 -10.88 -7.91 -17.16
CA PHE A 73 -12.21 -7.31 -17.16
C PHE A 73 -13.05 -7.83 -18.33
N ASP A 74 -12.49 -7.90 -19.53
CA ASP A 74 -13.19 -8.41 -20.72
C ASP A 74 -13.64 -9.86 -20.52
N LYS A 75 -12.77 -10.71 -19.96
CA LYS A 75 -13.13 -12.09 -19.58
C LYS A 75 -14.26 -12.14 -18.56
N VAL A 76 -14.30 -11.21 -17.60
CA VAL A 76 -15.38 -11.12 -16.60
C VAL A 76 -16.71 -10.80 -17.28
N VAL A 77 -16.71 -9.87 -18.23
CA VAL A 77 -17.88 -9.49 -19.03
C VAL A 77 -18.34 -10.66 -19.91
N ASP A 78 -17.42 -11.26 -20.68
CA ASP A 78 -17.70 -12.35 -21.62
C ASP A 78 -18.30 -13.59 -20.93
N THR A 79 -17.83 -13.89 -19.73
CA THR A 79 -18.31 -15.04 -18.95
C THR A 79 -19.59 -14.74 -18.16
N SER A 80 -20.21 -13.56 -18.35
CA SER A 80 -21.38 -13.08 -17.61
C SER A 80 -21.17 -13.09 -16.08
N ASN A 81 -19.93 -12.95 -15.63
CA ASN A 81 -19.64 -12.93 -14.20
C ASN A 81 -20.14 -11.63 -13.60
N MET A 82 -21.14 -11.73 -12.74
CA MET A 82 -21.77 -10.57 -12.13
C MET A 82 -21.09 -10.19 -10.81
N LEU A 83 -21.02 -8.89 -10.56
CA LEU A 83 -20.67 -8.36 -9.24
C LEU A 83 -21.82 -8.65 -8.28
N LYS A 84 -21.53 -9.39 -7.20
CA LYS A 84 -22.55 -9.77 -6.20
C LYS A 84 -22.28 -9.08 -4.87
N ILE A 85 -23.29 -8.37 -4.36
CA ILE A 85 -23.26 -7.67 -3.08
C ILE A 85 -24.29 -8.33 -2.17
N GLU A 86 -23.82 -9.03 -1.13
CA GLU A 86 -24.67 -9.70 -0.14
C GLU A 86 -24.68 -8.89 1.16
N VAL A 87 -25.86 -8.59 1.71
CA VAL A 87 -26.04 -7.81 2.93
C VAL A 87 -26.38 -8.74 4.09
N TYR A 88 -25.67 -8.60 5.21
CA TYR A 88 -25.85 -9.41 6.40
C TYR A 88 -26.13 -8.54 7.63
N SER A 89 -26.98 -9.02 8.54
CA SER A 89 -27.15 -8.42 9.87
C SER A 89 -26.17 -9.00 10.88
N GLY A 90 -25.72 -8.19 11.84
CA GLY A 90 -24.77 -8.54 12.90
C GLY A 90 -23.34 -8.05 12.62
N ARG A 91 -22.44 -8.20 13.62
CA ARG A 91 -21.01 -7.87 13.46
C ARG A 91 -20.24 -9.04 12.86
N LYS A 92 -19.18 -8.74 12.12
CA LYS A 92 -18.21 -9.76 11.66
C LYS A 92 -17.51 -10.39 12.86
N SER A 93 -17.85 -11.63 13.21
CA SER A 93 -17.09 -12.42 14.17
C SER A 93 -16.06 -13.32 13.45
N LYS A 94 -14.83 -13.43 13.98
CA LYS A 94 -13.93 -14.53 13.60
C LYS A 94 -14.46 -15.81 14.26
N PRO A 95 -14.51 -16.97 13.58
CA PRO A 95 -14.97 -18.20 14.21
C PRO A 95 -14.00 -18.59 15.32
N VAL A 96 -14.42 -18.42 16.56
CA VAL A 96 -13.75 -19.01 17.74
C VAL A 96 -14.44 -20.35 17.98
N CYS A 97 -13.72 -21.44 17.73
CA CYS A 97 -14.03 -22.80 18.18
C CYS A 97 -15.47 -23.34 17.99
N GLY A 98 -15.65 -24.26 17.03
CA GLY A 98 -16.45 -25.47 17.23
C GLY A 98 -17.99 -25.43 17.27
N PHE A 99 -18.66 -24.29 17.44
CA PHE A 99 -20.13 -24.24 17.45
C PHE A 99 -20.68 -23.13 16.52
N GLY A 100 -21.39 -23.54 15.48
CA GLY A 100 -21.97 -22.65 14.47
C GLY A 100 -23.17 -21.88 14.99
N SER A 101 -22.96 -20.65 15.47
CA SER A 101 -24.05 -19.66 15.65
C SER A 101 -23.59 -18.20 15.61
N GLY A 102 -22.43 -17.90 15.01
CA GLY A 102 -21.85 -16.54 14.97
C GLY A 102 -21.85 -15.85 13.60
N SER A 103 -22.40 -16.48 12.56
CA SER A 103 -22.48 -15.89 11.22
C SER A 103 -23.74 -15.04 11.10
N GLY A 104 -23.57 -13.75 10.76
CA GLY A 104 -24.69 -12.84 10.52
C GLY A 104 -25.76 -13.41 9.57
N LYS A 105 -27.03 -13.01 9.75
CA LYS A 105 -28.14 -13.49 8.91
C LYS A 105 -28.17 -12.72 7.60
N LEU A 106 -28.27 -13.42 6.47
CA LEU A 106 -28.41 -12.78 5.15
C LEU A 106 -29.74 -12.02 5.09
N LEU A 107 -29.68 -10.72 4.83
CA LEU A 107 -30.83 -9.84 4.65
C LEU A 107 -31.28 -9.77 3.19
N GLY A 108 -30.33 -9.83 2.25
CA GLY A 108 -30.61 -9.80 0.82
C GLY A 108 -29.33 -9.74 -0.01
N ALA A 109 -29.48 -9.80 -1.33
CA ALA A 109 -28.36 -9.68 -2.25
C ALA A 109 -28.74 -8.89 -3.51
N VAL A 110 -27.80 -8.09 -4.01
CA VAL A 110 -27.88 -7.42 -5.31
C VAL A 110 -26.84 -8.05 -6.21
N THR A 111 -27.23 -8.34 -7.45
CA THR A 111 -26.33 -8.85 -8.48
C THR A 111 -26.36 -7.87 -9.65
N VAL A 112 -25.18 -7.44 -10.11
CA VAL A 112 -25.04 -6.40 -11.13
C VAL A 112 -24.16 -6.93 -12.26
N GLY A 113 -24.70 -6.89 -13.48
CA GLY A 113 -23.97 -7.21 -14.70
C GLY A 113 -22.98 -6.08 -15.02
N LEU A 114 -21.82 -6.45 -15.54
CA LEU A 114 -20.82 -5.52 -16.03
C LEU A 114 -20.86 -5.58 -17.56
N ASP A 115 -20.78 -4.44 -18.23
CA ASP A 115 -20.82 -4.32 -19.68
C ASP A 115 -19.49 -3.76 -20.21
N SER A 116 -19.07 -4.19 -21.39
CA SER A 116 -17.85 -3.72 -22.07
C SER A 116 -18.01 -2.28 -22.60
N GLU A 117 -19.24 -1.86 -22.93
CA GLU A 117 -19.53 -0.47 -23.35
C GLU A 117 -19.09 0.56 -22.30
N ALA A 118 -18.95 0.14 -21.03
CA ALA A 118 -18.40 0.91 -19.92
C ALA A 118 -16.98 1.43 -20.14
N VAL A 119 -16.21 0.77 -21.00
CA VAL A 119 -14.77 1.03 -21.19
C VAL A 119 -14.46 1.56 -22.59
N GLU A 120 -15.38 1.46 -23.55
CA GLU A 120 -15.15 1.84 -24.96
C GLU A 120 -15.94 3.08 -25.41
N GLY A 121 -17.02 3.47 -24.71
CA GLY A 121 -17.83 4.64 -25.05
C GLY A 121 -17.11 5.99 -24.88
N GLY A 122 -16.94 6.72 -25.98
CA GLY A 122 -16.57 8.13 -26.01
C GLY A 122 -17.80 9.02 -25.80
N GLY A 123 -17.74 9.92 -24.82
CA GLY A 123 -18.86 10.83 -24.54
C GLY A 123 -18.80 11.46 -23.16
N GLY A 124 -17.65 12.01 -22.77
CA GLY A 124 -17.49 12.73 -21.51
C GLY A 124 -16.06 12.66 -21.01
N ASN A 125 -15.49 13.82 -20.68
CA ASN A 125 -14.09 14.06 -20.32
C ASN A 125 -13.63 13.38 -19.00
N ARG A 126 -14.25 12.27 -18.55
CA ARG A 126 -14.08 11.72 -17.20
C ARG A 126 -13.83 10.21 -17.07
N GLY A 127 -13.74 9.45 -18.17
CA GLY A 127 -13.22 8.05 -18.13
C GLY A 127 -13.87 7.09 -17.12
N CYS A 128 -15.08 7.39 -16.65
CA CYS A 128 -15.77 6.71 -15.55
C CYS A 128 -17.22 6.46 -15.96
N LEU A 129 -17.64 5.19 -16.04
CA LEU A 129 -19.02 4.81 -16.24
C LEU A 129 -19.66 4.50 -14.88
N VAL A 130 -20.80 5.13 -14.60
CA VAL A 130 -21.67 4.72 -13.49
C VAL A 130 -22.58 3.58 -13.98
N VAL A 131 -22.28 2.35 -13.56
CA VAL A 131 -23.09 1.17 -13.91
C VAL A 131 -24.42 1.18 -13.16
N ARG A 132 -24.40 1.59 -11.89
CA ARG A 132 -25.60 1.69 -11.06
C ARG A 132 -25.40 2.71 -9.96
N ASN A 133 -26.35 3.60 -9.76
CA ASN A 133 -26.37 4.50 -8.61
C ASN A 133 -27.82 4.67 -8.12
N GLY A 134 -28.03 4.45 -6.82
CA GLY A 134 -29.32 4.68 -6.17
C GLY A 134 -29.78 3.52 -5.29
N TRP A 135 -31.05 3.62 -4.87
CA TRP A 135 -31.68 2.66 -3.97
C TRP A 135 -32.20 1.43 -4.73
N VAL A 136 -31.92 0.25 -4.16
CA VAL A 136 -32.33 -1.05 -4.68
C VAL A 136 -33.03 -1.83 -3.58
N GLY A 137 -34.26 -2.28 -3.83
CA GLY A 137 -34.96 -3.18 -2.91
C GLY A 137 -34.22 -4.52 -2.77
N ILE A 138 -33.94 -4.92 -1.53
CA ILE A 138 -33.28 -6.17 -1.16
C ILE A 138 -34.14 -6.91 -0.13
N GLY A 139 -34.49 -8.17 -0.41
CA GLY A 139 -35.32 -8.97 0.49
C GLY A 139 -36.42 -9.73 -0.24
N ASP A 140 -37.14 -10.59 0.49
CA ASP A 140 -38.24 -11.37 -0.05
C ASP A 140 -39.49 -10.50 -0.26
N ARG A 141 -40.06 -10.58 -1.47
CA ARG A 141 -41.27 -9.85 -1.88
C ARG A 141 -42.50 -10.21 -1.04
N SER A 142 -42.44 -11.31 -0.30
CA SER A 142 -43.51 -11.80 0.58
C SER A 142 -43.59 -11.08 1.94
N SER A 143 -42.56 -10.32 2.34
CA SER A 143 -42.49 -9.70 3.67
C SER A 143 -43.00 -8.24 3.69
N LYS A 144 -43.71 -7.85 4.76
CA LYS A 144 -44.30 -6.51 4.94
C LYS A 144 -43.28 -5.38 5.15
N SER A 145 -41.99 -5.69 5.25
CA SER A 145 -40.91 -4.72 5.43
C SER A 145 -40.01 -4.75 4.19
N MET A 146 -40.07 -3.70 3.38
CA MET A 146 -39.15 -3.57 2.25
C MET A 146 -37.84 -2.97 2.76
N LEU A 147 -36.75 -3.73 2.66
CA LEU A 147 -35.40 -3.23 2.91
C LEU A 147 -34.82 -2.73 1.59
N ASN A 148 -34.19 -1.56 1.61
CA ASN A 148 -33.56 -0.95 0.45
C ASN A 148 -32.07 -0.73 0.73
N LEU A 149 -31.23 -1.03 -0.25
CA LEU A 149 -29.80 -0.79 -0.26
C LEU A 149 -29.49 0.32 -1.25
N HIS A 150 -28.94 1.43 -0.76
CA HIS A 150 -28.26 2.40 -1.62
C HIS A 150 -26.88 1.86 -1.99
N LEU A 151 -26.51 2.00 -3.26
CA LEU A 151 -25.18 1.64 -3.74
C LEU A 151 -24.83 2.48 -4.97
N SER A 152 -23.54 2.76 -5.12
CA SER A 152 -22.95 3.32 -6.33
C SER A 152 -21.88 2.35 -6.84
N ILE A 153 -22.01 1.90 -8.09
CA ILE A 153 -21.03 1.05 -8.77
C ILE A 153 -20.53 1.82 -9.97
N ARG A 154 -19.22 2.06 -9.99
CA ARG A 154 -18.53 2.75 -11.07
C ARG A 154 -17.46 1.86 -11.67
N VAL A 155 -17.25 2.00 -12.97
CA VAL A 155 -16.17 1.37 -13.73
C VAL A 155 -15.32 2.50 -14.28
N GLU A 156 -14.09 2.58 -13.82
CA GLU A 156 -13.14 3.66 -14.11
C GLU A 156 -12.00 3.12 -14.98
N ARG A 157 -11.63 3.85 -16.03
CA ARG A 157 -10.37 3.62 -16.75
C ARG A 157 -9.23 4.05 -15.84
N ASP A 158 -8.25 3.17 -15.66
CA ASP A 158 -7.14 3.41 -14.73
C ASP A 158 -5.81 3.00 -15.36
N PRO A 159 -5.36 3.62 -16.48
CA PRO A 159 -4.14 3.24 -17.18
C PRO A 159 -2.89 3.33 -16.28
N ARG A 160 -2.01 2.32 -16.35
CA ARG A 160 -0.84 2.19 -15.46
C ARG A 160 0.44 1.97 -16.23
N PHE A 161 1.54 2.55 -15.77
CA PHE A 161 2.87 2.10 -16.15
C PHE A 161 3.23 0.85 -15.35
N VAL A 162 3.73 -0.19 -16.03
CA VAL A 162 4.18 -1.43 -15.40
C VAL A 162 5.69 -1.54 -15.59
N PHE A 163 6.41 -1.75 -14.50
CA PHE A 163 7.85 -1.93 -14.48
C PHE A 163 8.21 -3.28 -13.86
N GLU A 164 9.10 -4.02 -14.50
CA GLU A 164 9.57 -5.32 -14.03
C GLU A 164 11.07 -5.30 -13.84
N PHE A 165 11.51 -5.72 -12.65
CA PHE A 165 12.91 -5.97 -12.37
C PHE A 165 13.33 -7.28 -13.05
N ASP A 166 14.46 -7.26 -13.77
CA ASP A 166 14.99 -8.45 -14.44
C ASP A 166 15.70 -9.43 -13.48
N GLY A 167 15.92 -8.98 -12.25
CA GLY A 167 16.56 -9.74 -11.18
C GLY A 167 16.25 -9.14 -9.82
N GLU A 168 16.94 -9.65 -8.81
CA GLU A 168 16.73 -9.22 -7.42
C GLU A 168 17.40 -7.86 -7.18
N PRO A 169 16.78 -6.91 -6.46
CA PRO A 169 17.30 -5.54 -6.33
C PRO A 169 18.77 -5.42 -5.88
N GLU A 170 19.22 -6.30 -4.98
CA GLU A 170 20.60 -6.36 -4.50
C GLU A 170 21.63 -6.82 -5.55
N CYS A 171 21.18 -7.51 -6.60
CA CYS A 171 22.01 -7.90 -7.74
C CYS A 171 22.21 -6.76 -8.76
N SER A 172 21.72 -5.56 -8.47
CA SER A 172 21.78 -4.39 -9.38
C SER A 172 21.20 -4.64 -10.79
N PRO A 173 19.93 -5.06 -10.89
CA PRO A 173 19.32 -5.47 -12.15
C PRO A 173 18.89 -4.28 -13.03
N GLN A 174 18.61 -4.57 -14.30
CA GLN A 174 17.86 -3.66 -15.16
C GLN A 174 16.37 -3.70 -14.82
N VAL A 175 15.69 -2.58 -15.06
CA VAL A 175 14.25 -2.43 -14.89
C VAL A 175 13.64 -2.10 -16.25
N PHE A 176 12.65 -2.90 -16.62
CA PHE A 176 11.98 -2.80 -17.91
C PHE A 176 10.58 -2.24 -17.74
N GLN A 177 10.21 -1.30 -18.59
CA GLN A 177 8.81 -0.95 -18.79
C GLN A 177 8.16 -2.04 -19.66
N VAL A 178 7.03 -2.56 -19.20
CA VAL A 178 6.28 -3.62 -19.88
C VAL A 178 4.94 -3.10 -20.36
N ASN A 179 4.60 -3.40 -21.62
CA ASN A 179 3.28 -3.20 -22.18
C ASN A 179 2.92 -4.37 -23.11
N GLY A 180 2.06 -5.27 -22.64
CA GLY A 180 1.74 -6.50 -23.35
C GLY A 180 3.00 -7.35 -23.57
N ASN A 181 3.36 -7.58 -24.84
CA ASN A 181 4.55 -8.34 -25.22
C ASN A 181 5.80 -7.45 -25.41
N VAL A 182 5.67 -6.13 -25.30
CA VAL A 182 6.77 -5.19 -25.48
C VAL A 182 7.44 -4.98 -24.13
N ARG A 183 8.77 -5.18 -24.10
CA ARG A 183 9.61 -5.01 -22.92
C ARG A 183 10.77 -4.06 -23.28
N GLN A 184 10.79 -2.87 -22.67
CA GLN A 184 11.77 -1.83 -22.96
C GLN A 184 12.58 -1.50 -21.70
N ALA A 185 13.91 -1.58 -21.75
CA ALA A 185 14.75 -1.15 -20.64
C ALA A 185 14.58 0.36 -20.44
N VAL A 186 14.34 0.79 -19.20
CA VAL A 186 14.13 2.21 -18.86
C VAL A 186 15.01 2.68 -17.71
N PHE A 187 15.36 1.78 -16.79
CA PHE A 187 16.24 2.10 -15.67
C PHE A 187 17.25 1.00 -15.38
N THR A 188 18.30 1.36 -14.65
CA THR A 188 19.22 0.43 -14.00
C THR A 188 19.19 0.64 -12.50
N SER A 189 18.96 -0.42 -11.74
CA SER A 189 19.05 -0.41 -10.27
C SER A 189 20.49 -0.70 -9.85
N LYS A 190 21.04 0.08 -8.92
CA LYS A 190 22.36 -0.15 -8.33
C LYS A 190 22.26 -0.25 -6.83
N PHE A 191 22.54 -1.42 -6.29
CA PHE A 191 22.66 -1.65 -4.86
C PHE A 191 24.07 -1.29 -4.36
N SER A 192 24.16 -0.69 -3.18
CA SER A 192 25.44 -0.34 -2.57
C SER A 192 25.36 -0.26 -1.05
N PHE A 193 26.51 -0.47 -0.40
CA PHE A 193 26.70 -0.23 1.03
C PHE A 193 27.29 1.16 1.22
N ARG A 194 26.64 1.99 2.03
CA ARG A 194 27.25 3.20 2.59
C ARG A 194 28.44 2.79 3.45
N SER A 195 29.64 3.10 2.96
CA SER A 195 30.86 2.99 3.75
C SER A 195 30.90 4.12 4.77
N ASN A 196 31.34 3.82 6.00
CA ASN A 196 31.57 4.83 7.04
C ASN A 196 32.67 5.86 6.65
N ARG A 197 33.35 5.67 5.51
CA ARG A 197 34.37 6.59 4.99
C ARG A 197 33.81 7.86 4.35
N ASP A 198 32.59 7.85 3.82
CA ASP A 198 32.06 9.00 3.08
C ASP A 198 31.58 10.14 3.99
N GLN A 199 31.29 9.87 5.27
CA GLN A 199 31.05 10.93 6.25
C GLN A 199 32.33 11.70 6.62
N ASN A 200 33.50 11.09 6.47
CA ASN A 200 34.78 11.76 6.77
C ASN A 200 35.30 12.64 5.63
N LEU A 201 34.70 12.59 4.44
CA LEU A 201 35.15 13.41 3.30
C LEU A 201 34.51 14.81 3.24
N ARG A 202 33.60 15.15 4.18
CA ARG A 202 32.99 16.50 4.29
C ARG A 202 33.37 17.27 5.55
N SER A 203 34.25 16.74 6.39
CA SER A 203 34.60 17.35 7.68
C SER A 203 36.10 17.54 7.90
N ASP A 204 36.94 17.42 6.87
CA ASP A 204 38.37 17.72 7.05
C ASP A 204 38.96 18.45 5.84
N SER A 205 38.73 19.76 5.82
CA SER A 205 39.46 20.69 4.98
C SER A 205 40.17 21.71 5.88
N SER A 206 41.18 21.28 6.65
CA SER A 206 42.39 22.08 6.92
C SER A 206 43.35 21.33 7.84
N LEU A 207 44.40 20.75 7.25
CA LEU A 207 45.81 21.00 7.55
C LEU A 207 46.65 19.75 7.21
N SER A 208 47.49 19.93 6.21
CA SER A 208 48.65 19.10 5.92
C SER A 208 49.55 18.97 7.16
N GLU A 209 49.91 17.74 7.54
CA GLU A 209 51.27 17.19 7.39
C GLU A 209 51.51 15.96 8.30
N SER A 210 52.55 15.21 7.92
CA SER A 210 53.31 14.25 8.73
C SER A 210 52.79 12.80 8.79
N ASN A 211 53.25 12.04 7.80
CA ASN A 211 53.88 10.72 7.94
C ASN A 211 54.21 10.33 9.40
N ASN A 212 53.61 9.25 9.93
CA ASN A 212 54.40 8.16 10.52
C ASN A 212 53.54 6.98 10.96
N SER A 213 54.10 5.81 10.67
CA SER A 213 53.82 4.46 11.17
C SER A 213 53.15 4.37 12.55
N LYS A 214 52.13 3.51 12.67
CA LYS A 214 51.84 2.64 13.83
C LYS A 214 50.71 1.65 13.50
N SER A 215 51.04 0.58 12.77
CA SER A 215 50.11 -0.52 12.43
C SER A 215 50.12 -1.68 13.45
N TRP A 216 50.23 -1.39 14.75
CA TRP A 216 50.59 -2.43 15.75
C TRP A 216 49.64 -2.59 16.94
N LEU A 217 48.38 -2.13 16.87
CA LEU A 217 47.38 -2.43 17.90
C LEU A 217 46.01 -2.78 17.28
N ARG A 218 45.90 -3.99 16.73
CA ARG A 218 44.61 -4.67 16.48
C ARG A 218 44.73 -6.16 16.84
N SER A 219 45.03 -6.44 18.09
CA SER A 219 44.68 -7.72 18.69
C SER A 219 44.60 -7.52 20.20
N ILE A 220 43.56 -8.09 20.82
CA ILE A 220 43.27 -8.07 22.27
C ILE A 220 42.33 -6.91 22.67
N GLN A 221 41.09 -7.02 22.21
CA GLN A 221 39.92 -6.76 23.06
C GLN A 221 38.79 -7.70 22.63
N LYS A 222 38.99 -8.99 22.88
CA LYS A 222 37.91 -9.98 22.95
C LYS A 222 37.26 -9.81 24.32
N ASP A 223 36.50 -8.73 24.50
CA ASP A 223 35.52 -8.68 25.57
C ASP A 223 34.15 -9.01 25.00
N LYS A 224 33.39 -9.81 25.74
CA LYS A 224 32.09 -10.38 25.36
C LYS A 224 30.98 -9.33 25.34
N GLU A 225 31.20 -8.20 24.68
CA GLU A 225 30.11 -7.36 24.20
C GLU A 225 29.58 -8.06 22.95
N LYS A 226 28.35 -8.60 23.00
CA LYS A 226 27.69 -9.12 21.80
C LYS A 226 27.72 -8.00 20.77
N LEU A 227 28.56 -8.11 19.73
CA LEU A 227 28.50 -7.26 18.56
C LEU A 227 27.03 -7.17 18.17
N VAL A 228 26.45 -5.99 18.34
CA VAL A 228 25.04 -5.77 18.06
C VAL A 228 24.90 -6.04 16.58
N LYS A 229 24.30 -7.19 16.24
CA LYS A 229 24.00 -7.53 14.85
C LYS A 229 23.01 -6.50 14.34
N GLU A 230 23.50 -5.53 13.60
CA GLU A 230 22.71 -4.49 12.97
C GLU A 230 22.80 -4.64 11.46
N ARG A 231 21.69 -4.37 10.76
CA ARG A 231 21.68 -4.29 9.30
C ARG A 231 21.55 -2.82 8.93
N LYS A 232 22.60 -2.26 8.34
CA LYS A 232 22.71 -0.83 8.05
C LYS A 232 23.40 -0.57 6.72
N GLY A 233 23.25 0.66 6.26
CA GLY A 233 24.02 1.19 5.14
C GLY A 233 23.54 0.75 3.76
N TRP A 234 22.47 -0.03 3.63
CA TRP A 234 21.96 -0.36 2.30
C TRP A 234 21.38 0.86 1.61
N SER A 235 21.68 0.98 0.32
CA SER A 235 21.11 1.99 -0.55
C SER A 235 20.94 1.45 -1.96
N ILE A 236 19.87 1.85 -2.62
CA ILE A 236 19.57 1.56 -4.01
C ILE A 236 19.49 2.88 -4.75
N THR A 237 20.23 3.00 -5.85
CA THR A 237 20.15 4.15 -6.75
C THR A 237 19.61 3.70 -8.10
N ILE A 238 18.54 4.35 -8.55
CA ILE A 238 17.94 4.11 -9.86
C ILE A 238 18.57 5.10 -10.84
N HIS A 239 19.12 4.58 -11.93
CA HIS A 239 19.73 5.36 -13.00
C HIS A 239 18.86 5.27 -14.25
N ASP A 240 18.80 6.35 -15.02
CA ASP A 240 18.24 6.32 -16.37
C ASP A 240 19.19 5.59 -17.35
N LEU A 241 18.80 5.54 -18.63
CA LEU A 241 19.62 4.93 -19.68
C LEU A 241 20.92 5.68 -19.98
N SER A 242 21.04 6.94 -19.55
CA SER A 242 22.30 7.71 -19.65
C SER A 242 23.27 7.39 -18.52
N GLY A 243 22.82 6.66 -17.49
CA GLY A 243 23.57 6.41 -16.27
C GLY A 243 23.46 7.55 -15.24
N SER A 244 22.54 8.49 -15.44
CA SER A 244 22.27 9.58 -14.49
C SER A 244 21.35 9.09 -13.36
N PRO A 245 21.66 9.39 -12.08
CA PRO A 245 20.84 8.95 -10.96
C PRO A 245 19.54 9.78 -10.89
N VAL A 246 18.39 9.11 -11.05
CA VAL A 246 17.06 9.73 -11.14
C VAL A 246 16.17 9.46 -9.92
N ALA A 247 16.52 8.49 -9.07
CA ALA A 247 15.92 8.28 -7.76
C ALA A 247 16.86 7.49 -6.85
N MET A 248 16.67 7.56 -5.54
CA MET A 248 17.44 6.76 -4.59
C MET A 248 16.56 6.33 -3.41
N ALA A 249 16.76 5.10 -2.94
CA ALA A 249 16.25 4.63 -1.66
C ALA A 249 17.42 4.36 -0.71
N SER A 250 17.31 4.79 0.53
CA SER A 250 18.45 4.81 1.45
C SER A 250 18.05 4.48 2.88
N MET A 251 18.68 3.48 3.51
CA MET A 251 18.47 3.21 4.93
C MET A 251 18.92 4.39 5.78
N VAL A 252 17.98 4.98 6.52
CA VAL A 252 18.22 6.10 7.45
C VAL A 252 18.14 5.65 8.91
N THR A 253 17.36 4.60 9.19
CA THR A 253 17.31 3.97 10.52
C THR A 253 17.72 2.51 10.35
N PRO A 254 18.80 2.06 11.02
CA PRO A 254 19.27 0.68 10.90
C PRO A 254 18.24 -0.30 11.45
N PHE A 255 18.24 -1.51 10.90
CA PHE A 255 17.41 -2.59 11.41
C PHE A 255 18.18 -3.27 12.54
N VAL A 256 17.63 -3.23 13.76
CA VAL A 256 18.27 -3.73 14.99
C VAL A 256 17.28 -4.60 15.75
N PRO A 257 17.71 -5.74 16.34
CA PRO A 257 16.82 -6.57 17.14
C PRO A 257 16.40 -5.84 18.41
N SER A 258 15.12 -5.95 18.78
CA SER A 258 14.62 -5.37 20.03
C SER A 258 15.13 -6.15 21.23
N HIS A 259 15.30 -5.48 22.38
CA HIS A 259 15.88 -6.08 23.58
C HIS A 259 15.27 -7.45 23.93
N GLY A 260 16.11 -8.47 24.06
CA GLY A 260 15.69 -9.83 24.40
C GLY A 260 15.03 -10.62 23.25
N THR A 261 14.94 -10.03 22.05
CA THR A 261 14.43 -10.69 20.84
C THR A 261 15.49 -10.76 19.76
N ASP A 262 15.20 -11.50 18.70
CA ASP A 262 16.05 -11.65 17.52
C ASP A 262 15.42 -10.98 16.29
N SER A 263 14.50 -10.04 16.49
CA SER A 263 13.69 -9.44 15.43
C SER A 263 13.48 -7.96 15.64
N VAL A 264 13.29 -7.22 14.54
CA VAL A 264 12.92 -5.81 14.56
C VAL A 264 11.46 -5.66 14.98
N SER A 265 11.17 -4.97 16.07
CA SER A 265 9.78 -4.74 16.53
C SER A 265 9.20 -3.43 15.98
N SER A 266 7.87 -3.30 16.06
CA SER A 266 7.15 -2.07 15.71
C SER A 266 7.52 -0.85 16.56
N SER A 267 8.10 -1.05 17.76
CA SER A 267 8.55 0.03 18.64
C SER A 267 9.89 0.64 18.21
N ASN A 268 10.65 -0.05 17.36
CA ASN A 268 11.89 0.45 16.79
C ASN A 268 12.01 -0.06 15.34
N PRO A 269 11.18 0.46 14.43
CA PRO A 269 11.19 0.00 13.04
C PRO A 269 12.45 0.46 12.32
N GLY A 270 12.94 -0.37 11.39
CA GLY A 270 13.95 0.08 10.44
C GLY A 270 13.30 0.98 9.40
N ALA A 271 14.06 1.94 8.86
CA ALA A 271 13.50 2.96 7.97
C ALA A 271 14.39 3.27 6.78
N TRP A 272 13.74 3.45 5.64
CA TRP A 272 14.29 3.92 4.38
C TRP A 272 13.73 5.31 4.06
N LEU A 273 14.58 6.14 3.48
CA LEU A 273 14.21 7.40 2.89
C LEU A 273 14.28 7.27 1.37
N ILE A 274 13.18 7.61 0.70
CA ILE A 274 13.12 7.69 -0.75
C ILE A 274 13.40 9.13 -1.14
N LEU A 275 14.35 9.30 -2.05
CA LEU A 275 14.92 10.58 -2.46
C LEU A 275 14.68 10.78 -3.96
N ARG A 276 14.30 12.00 -4.32
CA ARG A 276 14.22 12.47 -5.70
C ARG A 276 15.31 13.52 -5.98
N PRO A 277 15.79 13.63 -7.22
CA PRO A 277 16.68 14.71 -7.61
C PRO A 277 15.96 16.07 -7.47
N GLY A 278 16.61 17.03 -6.82
CA GLY A 278 16.21 18.44 -6.78
C GLY A 278 17.26 19.32 -7.44
N HIS A 279 17.14 20.65 -7.29
CA HIS A 279 18.14 21.59 -7.79
C HIS A 279 19.50 21.33 -7.11
N SER A 280 20.37 20.56 -7.75
CA SER A 280 21.72 20.17 -7.31
C SER A 280 21.83 19.36 -6.00
N THR A 281 20.72 18.89 -5.43
CA THR A 281 20.68 18.14 -4.16
C THR A 281 19.62 17.04 -4.18
N TRP A 282 19.74 16.05 -3.30
CA TRP A 282 18.71 15.03 -3.09
C TRP A 282 17.62 15.56 -2.15
N LYS A 283 16.36 15.52 -2.60
CA LYS A 283 15.21 15.91 -1.80
C LYS A 283 14.48 14.67 -1.26
N PRO A 284 14.12 14.63 0.03
CA PRO A 284 13.26 13.58 0.56
C PRO A 284 11.87 13.64 -0.05
N TRP A 285 11.36 12.48 -0.47
CA TRP A 285 10.02 12.33 -1.04
C TRP A 285 9.11 11.50 -0.14
N GLY A 286 9.63 10.42 0.44
CA GLY A 286 8.85 9.56 1.33
C GLY A 286 9.72 8.75 2.27
N ARG A 287 9.11 8.26 3.35
CA ARG A 287 9.73 7.44 4.38
C ARG A 287 9.02 6.10 4.44
N LEU A 288 9.75 5.01 4.22
CA LEU A 288 9.26 3.64 4.37
C LEU A 288 9.82 3.05 5.66
N GLU A 289 8.94 2.67 6.57
CA GLU A 289 9.28 1.95 7.79
C GLU A 289 8.83 0.49 7.70
N ALA A 290 9.63 -0.40 8.26
CA ALA A 290 9.33 -1.83 8.28
C ALA A 290 9.77 -2.51 9.58
N TRP A 291 8.97 -3.48 10.01
CA TRP A 291 9.20 -4.26 11.22
C TRP A 291 8.59 -5.65 11.12
N ARG A 292 8.93 -6.53 12.07
CA ARG A 292 8.32 -7.84 12.22
C ARG A 292 7.23 -7.78 13.29
N GLU A 293 6.04 -8.25 12.95
CA GLU A 293 4.92 -8.28 13.88
C GLU A 293 5.15 -9.25 15.03
N SER A 294 4.86 -8.81 16.25
CA SER A 294 5.05 -9.62 17.46
C SER A 294 3.96 -10.69 17.61
N LYS A 295 2.70 -10.32 17.34
CA LYS A 295 1.53 -11.22 17.45
C LYS A 295 1.50 -12.26 16.33
N HIS A 296 2.03 -11.89 15.16
CA HIS A 296 2.08 -12.72 13.97
C HIS A 296 3.53 -12.77 13.50
N LYS A 297 4.32 -13.69 14.08
CA LYS A 297 5.76 -13.82 13.77
C LYS A 297 6.07 -14.05 12.29
N ASP A 298 5.08 -14.42 11.47
CA ASP A 298 5.25 -14.63 10.03
C ASP A 298 4.78 -13.45 9.18
N SER A 299 4.52 -12.26 9.77
CA SER A 299 4.15 -11.06 9.02
C SER A 299 5.12 -9.89 9.17
N LEU A 300 5.42 -9.26 8.03
CA LEU A 300 6.16 -8.02 7.85
C LEU A 300 5.18 -6.86 7.95
N GLY A 301 5.27 -6.05 9.00
CA GLY A 301 4.56 -4.78 9.09
C GLY A 301 5.32 -3.69 8.34
N TYR A 302 4.59 -2.80 7.69
CA TYR A 302 5.17 -1.66 6.98
C TYR A 302 4.31 -0.42 7.11
N ARG A 303 4.95 0.75 7.03
CA ARG A 303 4.30 2.06 6.95
C ARG A 303 5.05 2.94 5.96
N PHE A 304 4.33 3.56 5.03
CA PHE A 304 4.88 4.53 4.10
C PHE A 304 4.23 5.90 4.32
N GLU A 305 5.08 6.90 4.50
CA GLU A 305 4.71 8.29 4.72
C GLU A 305 5.25 9.15 3.59
N LEU A 306 4.41 10.03 3.06
CA LEU A 306 4.82 11.07 2.13
C LEU A 306 5.30 12.29 2.91
N LEU A 307 6.46 12.81 2.51
CA LEU A 307 7.07 13.98 3.15
C LEU A 307 6.72 15.24 2.35
N PRO A 308 6.35 16.35 3.01
CA PRO A 308 6.11 17.62 2.33
C PRO A 308 7.42 18.17 1.75
N ASP A 309 7.34 18.90 0.62
CA ASP A 309 8.52 19.59 0.10
C ASP A 309 8.96 20.64 1.13
N ALA A 310 10.27 20.72 1.40
CA ALA A 310 10.84 21.60 2.43
C ALA A 310 10.55 23.09 2.18
N THR A 311 10.09 23.46 0.98
CA THR A 311 9.64 24.81 0.64
C THR A 311 8.27 25.17 1.23
N VAL A 312 7.48 24.19 1.67
CA VAL A 312 6.16 24.40 2.28
C VAL A 312 6.27 24.11 3.78
N SER A 313 6.62 25.14 4.55
CA SER A 313 6.72 25.04 6.02
C SER A 313 5.34 24.85 6.67
N GLY A 314 5.25 23.94 7.64
CA GLY A 314 4.05 23.77 8.48
C GLY A 314 3.13 22.59 8.12
N LEU A 315 3.52 21.72 7.19
CA LEU A 315 2.76 20.50 6.86
C LEU A 315 3.37 19.28 7.56
N ASP A 316 2.51 18.42 8.10
CA ASP A 316 2.92 17.13 8.67
C ASP A 316 3.05 16.04 7.59
N PRO A 317 3.91 15.03 7.78
CA PRO A 317 3.96 13.83 6.96
C PRO A 317 2.61 13.12 6.89
N VAL A 318 2.27 12.58 5.72
CA VAL A 318 0.99 11.89 5.52
C VAL A 318 1.23 10.40 5.30
N THR A 319 0.64 9.56 6.16
CA THR A 319 0.67 8.10 5.96
C THR A 319 -0.17 7.73 4.74
N LEU A 320 0.46 7.21 3.69
CA LEU A 320 -0.23 6.75 2.49
C LEU A 320 -0.53 5.24 2.51
N ALA A 321 0.29 4.46 3.22
CA ALA A 321 0.05 3.03 3.38
C ALA A 321 0.54 2.53 4.74
N ASN A 322 -0.25 1.67 5.37
CA ASN A 322 0.11 0.99 6.60
C ASN A 322 -0.58 -0.37 6.62
N SER A 323 0.19 -1.45 6.54
CA SER A 323 -0.37 -2.79 6.50
C SER A 323 0.67 -3.86 6.84
N THR A 324 0.31 -5.13 6.61
CA THR A 324 1.18 -6.27 6.85
C THR A 324 1.21 -7.21 5.65
N LEU A 325 2.38 -7.78 5.35
CA LEU A 325 2.59 -8.83 4.34
C LEU A 325 3.05 -10.13 5.01
N SER A 326 2.86 -11.28 4.35
CA SER A 326 3.42 -12.54 4.86
C SER A 326 4.87 -12.71 4.44
N PHE A 327 5.76 -13.06 5.37
CA PHE A 327 7.12 -13.45 5.02
C PHE A 327 7.20 -14.76 4.22
N LYS A 328 6.19 -15.64 4.30
CA LYS A 328 6.22 -16.96 3.64
C LYS A 328 5.77 -16.87 2.19
N THR A 329 4.63 -16.23 1.96
CA THR A 329 4.00 -16.15 0.64
C THR A 329 4.31 -14.85 -0.08
N GLY A 330 4.89 -13.86 0.61
CA GLY A 330 4.98 -12.51 0.08
C GLY A 330 3.59 -11.85 0.02
N GLY A 331 3.44 -10.92 -0.91
CA GLY A 331 2.16 -10.27 -1.20
C GLY A 331 2.31 -9.07 -2.11
N LYS A 332 1.34 -8.16 -2.07
CA LYS A 332 1.32 -6.93 -2.87
C LYS A 332 1.27 -5.73 -1.94
N PHE A 333 2.33 -4.93 -1.93
CA PHE A 333 2.31 -3.60 -1.32
C PHE A 333 1.49 -2.69 -2.23
N THR A 334 0.49 -1.98 -1.71
CA THR A 334 -0.40 -1.12 -2.51
C THR A 334 -0.61 0.21 -1.79
N ILE A 335 -0.60 1.29 -2.58
CA ILE A 335 -1.01 2.63 -2.17
C ILE A 335 -2.22 3.01 -3.04
N ASP A 336 -3.39 3.14 -2.42
CA ASP A 336 -4.62 3.59 -3.08
C ASP A 336 -5.30 4.63 -2.17
N MET A 337 -5.49 5.83 -2.69
CA MET A 337 -6.12 6.96 -2.01
C MET A 337 -7.57 7.14 -2.49
N SER A 338 -8.27 6.04 -2.79
CA SER A 338 -9.70 6.07 -3.13
C SER A 338 -10.59 6.55 -1.98
N ASN A 339 -10.11 6.39 -0.74
CA ASN A 339 -10.76 6.83 0.47
C ASN A 339 -9.81 7.84 1.09
N GLY A 340 -10.16 9.12 1.13
CA GLY A 340 -9.38 10.12 1.87
C GLY A 340 -9.02 9.59 3.27
N ALA A 341 -7.83 9.92 3.75
CA ALA A 341 -7.23 9.36 4.97
C ALA A 341 -8.24 9.32 6.14
N SER A 342 -8.79 8.14 6.37
CA SER A 342 -9.58 7.79 7.55
C SER A 342 -8.87 6.60 8.19
N PRO A 343 -8.61 6.61 9.50
CA PRO A 343 -7.82 5.58 10.16
C PRO A 343 -8.63 4.30 10.23
N MET A 344 -8.60 3.46 9.20
CA MET A 344 -9.39 2.23 9.20
C MET A 344 -8.57 1.02 9.65
N SER A 345 -8.83 0.67 10.91
CA SER A 345 -8.96 -0.70 11.43
C SER A 345 -7.78 -1.68 11.27
N THR A 346 -6.84 -1.62 12.22
CA THR A 346 -6.27 -2.84 12.83
C THR A 346 -7.10 -3.26 14.05
N PRO A 347 -7.41 -4.55 14.24
CA PRO A 347 -7.97 -5.02 15.50
C PRO A 347 -6.85 -5.03 16.55
N ASN A 348 -7.13 -4.44 17.72
CA ASN A 348 -6.25 -4.24 18.89
C ASN A 348 -5.30 -3.04 18.85
N GLY A 349 -5.81 -1.89 19.30
CA GLY A 349 -5.03 -0.81 19.90
C GLY A 349 -5.99 0.16 20.58
N SER A 350 -6.07 0.11 21.90
CA SER A 350 -6.86 1.02 22.73
C SER A 350 -6.21 2.39 22.72
N PHE A 351 -6.87 3.41 22.14
CA PHE A 351 -6.66 4.82 22.49
C PHE A 351 -8.00 5.56 22.41
N GLY A 352 -8.21 6.45 23.37
CA GLY A 352 -9.50 6.77 23.96
C GLY A 352 -10.36 7.79 23.22
N SER A 353 -11.64 7.77 23.59
CA SER A 353 -12.65 8.74 23.23
C SER A 353 -12.22 10.17 23.59
N GLY A 354 -12.15 11.03 22.59
CA GLY A 354 -12.29 12.47 22.71
C GLY A 354 -13.54 12.90 21.94
N SER A 355 -14.58 13.29 22.68
CA SER A 355 -15.82 13.81 22.14
C SER A 355 -15.71 15.29 21.76
N GLY A 356 -16.24 15.64 20.58
CA GLY A 356 -16.83 16.95 20.31
C GLY A 356 -15.90 17.96 19.63
N SER A 357 -16.19 18.30 18.37
CA SER A 357 -16.81 19.57 18.03
C SER A 357 -17.08 19.62 16.53
N SER A 358 -18.31 19.96 16.19
CA SER A 358 -18.76 20.24 14.83
C SER A 358 -18.33 21.66 14.47
N SER A 359 -17.11 21.86 13.96
CA SER A 359 -16.73 23.08 13.22
C SER A 359 -15.29 23.04 12.71
N ASP A 360 -14.86 21.96 12.09
CA ASP A 360 -13.56 21.92 11.43
C ASP A 360 -13.78 21.64 9.94
N PHE A 361 -13.92 22.72 9.16
CA PHE A 361 -13.55 22.73 7.74
C PHE A 361 -12.02 22.62 7.69
N GLU A 362 -11.50 21.50 8.18
CA GLU A 362 -10.07 21.23 8.33
C GLU A 362 -9.52 20.82 6.97
N PHE A 363 -8.65 21.69 6.47
CA PHE A 363 -7.69 21.50 5.39
C PHE A 363 -7.46 20.01 5.08
N GLY A 364 -8.26 19.46 4.15
CA GLY A 364 -8.13 18.08 3.72
C GLY A 364 -6.67 17.83 3.36
N SER A 365 -6.05 16.85 4.02
CA SER A 365 -4.64 16.51 3.90
C SER A 365 -4.13 16.81 2.49
N TRP A 366 -3.14 17.70 2.36
CA TRP A 366 -2.55 18.13 1.09
C TRP A 366 -2.20 16.95 0.15
N ALA A 367 -1.92 15.77 0.72
CA ALA A 367 -1.75 14.53 -0.02
C ALA A 367 -2.99 14.10 -0.81
N HIS A 368 -4.21 14.36 -0.35
CA HIS A 368 -5.46 14.05 -1.07
C HIS A 368 -5.66 14.95 -2.30
N LEU A 369 -5.17 16.19 -2.27
CA LEU A 369 -5.18 17.08 -3.44
C LEU A 369 -4.17 16.61 -4.51
N MET A 370 -3.08 15.97 -4.08
CA MET A 370 -1.99 15.53 -4.97
C MET A 370 -2.15 14.07 -5.42
N TYR A 371 -2.76 13.22 -4.59
CA TYR A 371 -2.95 11.80 -4.82
C TYR A 371 -4.42 11.44 -4.61
N GLN A 372 -5.10 11.11 -5.70
CA GLN A 372 -6.46 10.60 -5.70
C GLN A 372 -6.47 9.24 -6.41
N GLY A 373 -7.16 8.25 -5.85
CA GLY A 373 -7.28 6.92 -6.48
C GLY A 373 -6.00 6.06 -6.40
N PHE A 374 -5.84 5.14 -7.36
CA PHE A 374 -4.73 4.19 -7.36
C PHE A 374 -3.39 4.89 -7.63
N VAL A 375 -2.45 4.77 -6.69
CA VAL A 375 -1.13 5.40 -6.81
C VAL A 375 -0.10 4.42 -7.34
N MET A 376 0.15 3.37 -6.56
CA MET A 376 1.11 2.35 -6.94
C MET A 376 0.78 1.00 -6.32
N SER A 377 1.39 -0.05 -6.86
CA SER A 377 1.53 -1.29 -6.16
C SER A 377 2.78 -2.03 -6.61
N THR A 378 3.37 -2.84 -5.73
CA THR A 378 4.48 -3.72 -6.07
C THR A 378 4.25 -5.13 -5.55
N SER A 379 4.59 -6.13 -6.35
CA SER A 379 4.76 -7.50 -5.86
C SER A 379 6.01 -7.58 -4.98
N VAL A 380 5.91 -8.36 -3.91
CA VAL A 380 7.00 -8.59 -2.95
C VAL A 380 7.14 -10.08 -2.72
N GLY A 381 8.36 -10.60 -2.92
CA GLY A 381 8.66 -12.02 -2.75
C GLY A 381 8.55 -12.50 -1.31
N GLY A 382 8.31 -13.80 -1.13
CA GLY A 382 8.47 -14.45 0.18
C GLY A 382 9.94 -14.61 0.53
N ALA A 383 10.28 -14.53 1.81
CA ALA A 383 11.64 -14.64 2.33
C ALA A 383 12.36 -15.90 1.83
N GLY A 384 13.56 -15.70 1.26
CA GLY A 384 14.40 -16.78 0.72
C GLY A 384 14.04 -17.23 -0.70
N ARG A 385 13.03 -16.62 -1.33
CA ARG A 385 12.82 -16.65 -2.78
C ARG A 385 13.14 -15.24 -3.24
N GLY A 386 14.33 -15.00 -3.78
CA GLY A 386 14.67 -13.61 -4.08
C GLY A 386 13.67 -13.02 -5.07
N GLY A 387 13.23 -11.82 -4.71
CA GLY A 387 12.08 -11.17 -5.33
C GLY A 387 12.46 -10.59 -6.67
N LYS A 388 11.56 -10.70 -7.65
CA LYS A 388 11.56 -9.84 -8.84
C LYS A 388 10.36 -8.93 -8.72
N PRO A 389 10.51 -7.71 -8.18
CA PRO A 389 9.39 -6.80 -8.02
C PRO A 389 8.77 -6.44 -9.38
N GLU A 390 7.45 -6.54 -9.46
CA GLU A 390 6.62 -5.98 -10.53
C GLU A 390 5.90 -4.77 -9.95
N VAL A 391 6.16 -3.59 -10.51
CA VAL A 391 5.68 -2.29 -10.04
C VAL A 391 4.63 -1.75 -10.99
N GLU A 392 3.41 -1.55 -10.52
CA GLU A 392 2.35 -0.87 -11.25
C GLU A 392 2.18 0.54 -10.69
N VAL A 393 2.15 1.57 -11.54
CA VAL A 393 1.99 2.97 -11.13
C VAL A 393 0.90 3.64 -11.97
N GLY A 394 -0.06 4.31 -11.34
CA GLY A 394 -1.11 5.05 -12.05
C GLY A 394 -0.54 6.21 -12.85
N ILE A 395 -0.96 6.37 -14.12
CA ILE A 395 -0.39 7.40 -15.02
C ILE A 395 -0.48 8.81 -14.45
N GLN A 396 -1.57 9.10 -13.73
CA GLN A 396 -1.85 10.42 -13.17
C GLN A 396 -0.85 10.86 -12.09
N HIS A 397 -0.06 9.93 -11.56
CA HIS A 397 0.97 10.20 -10.55
C HIS A 397 2.39 10.23 -11.12
N VAL A 398 2.54 10.13 -12.44
CA VAL A 398 3.84 10.14 -13.13
C VAL A 398 3.84 11.28 -14.14
N THR A 399 4.49 12.40 -13.78
CA THR A 399 4.64 13.54 -14.70
C THR A 399 5.95 13.49 -15.48
N CYS A 400 6.97 12.84 -14.91
CA CYS A 400 8.29 12.68 -15.51
C CYS A 400 8.91 11.32 -15.19
N THR A 401 10.06 11.03 -15.78
CA THR A 401 10.85 9.80 -15.55
C THR A 401 11.28 9.64 -14.10
N GLU A 402 11.60 10.74 -13.41
CA GLU A 402 12.06 10.75 -12.03
C GLU A 402 10.95 10.34 -11.06
N ASP A 403 9.70 10.72 -11.33
CA ASP A 403 8.54 10.29 -10.54
C ASP A 403 8.37 8.77 -10.62
N ALA A 404 8.42 8.19 -11.83
CA ALA A 404 8.38 6.75 -12.01
C ALA A 404 9.56 6.06 -11.29
N ALA A 405 10.76 6.61 -11.41
CA ALA A 405 11.95 6.09 -10.76
C ALA A 405 11.83 6.09 -9.21
N ALA A 406 11.14 7.07 -8.63
CA ALA A 406 10.90 7.12 -7.18
C ALA A 406 10.03 5.95 -6.70
N PHE A 407 8.98 5.60 -7.47
CA PHE A 407 8.15 4.41 -7.19
C PHE A 407 8.93 3.10 -7.36
N VAL A 408 9.79 3.02 -8.38
CA VAL A 408 10.70 1.88 -8.60
C VAL A 408 11.69 1.73 -7.43
N ALA A 409 12.26 2.84 -6.94
CA ALA A 409 13.15 2.84 -5.78
C ALA A 409 12.44 2.39 -4.50
N LEU A 410 11.20 2.85 -4.29
CA LEU A 410 10.36 2.43 -3.18
C LEU A 410 10.03 0.93 -3.23
N ALA A 411 9.71 0.41 -4.41
CA ALA A 411 9.47 -1.02 -4.59
C ALA A 411 10.69 -1.88 -4.24
N ALA A 412 11.87 -1.45 -4.70
CA ALA A 412 13.13 -2.12 -4.38
C ALA A 412 13.45 -2.09 -2.88
N ALA A 413 13.20 -0.96 -2.21
CA ALA A 413 13.36 -0.84 -0.76
C ALA A 413 12.39 -1.76 0.01
N MET A 414 11.14 -1.85 -0.45
CA MET A 414 10.13 -2.71 0.15
C MET A 414 10.46 -4.20 0.02
N ASP A 415 11.03 -4.62 -1.12
CA ASP A 415 11.50 -5.99 -1.31
C ASP A 415 12.67 -6.32 -0.36
N LEU A 416 13.65 -5.41 -0.23
CA LEU A 416 14.75 -5.57 0.72
C LEU A 416 14.31 -5.57 2.19
N CYS A 417 13.18 -4.96 2.55
CA CYS A 417 12.63 -5.04 3.90
C CYS A 417 12.26 -6.47 4.32
N VAL A 418 11.97 -7.37 3.36
CA VAL A 418 11.69 -8.79 3.64
C VAL A 418 12.92 -9.47 4.25
N ASP A 419 14.10 -9.18 3.71
CA ASP A 419 15.37 -9.66 4.24
C ASP A 419 15.81 -8.88 5.48
N ALA A 420 15.67 -7.54 5.47
CA ALA A 420 16.07 -6.68 6.57
C ALA A 420 15.32 -6.99 7.88
N CYS A 421 14.08 -7.48 7.80
CA CYS A 421 13.28 -7.89 8.95
C CYS A 421 13.34 -9.39 9.28
N GLN A 422 14.15 -10.20 8.57
CA GLN A 422 14.41 -11.59 8.98
C GLN A 422 15.01 -11.66 10.40
N PRO A 423 14.84 -12.75 11.15
CA PRO A 423 15.51 -12.89 12.43
C PRO A 423 17.05 -12.81 12.29
N PHE A 424 17.75 -12.18 13.23
CA PHE A 424 19.22 -11.96 13.16
C PHE A 424 20.05 -13.23 13.45
N SER A 425 19.41 -14.29 13.93
CA SER A 425 19.91 -15.66 13.95
C SER A 425 20.05 -16.25 12.54
N ARG A 426 19.24 -15.76 11.58
CA ARG A 426 19.28 -16.20 10.19
C ARG A 426 20.33 -15.40 9.43
N LYS A 427 21.20 -16.10 8.71
CA LYS A 427 22.17 -15.47 7.81
C LYS A 427 21.44 -14.86 6.62
N LEU A 428 21.81 -13.63 6.26
CA LEU A 428 21.34 -12.97 5.04
C LEU A 428 21.91 -13.63 3.80
N ARG A 429 21.35 -13.32 2.63
CA ARG A 429 21.92 -13.72 1.34
C ARG A 429 23.29 -13.04 1.15
N PRO A 430 24.27 -13.70 0.49
CA PRO A 430 25.63 -13.20 0.41
C PRO A 430 25.73 -11.80 -0.21
N GLU A 431 24.85 -11.46 -1.14
CA GLU A 431 24.75 -10.16 -1.83
C GLU A 431 24.41 -9.00 -0.87
N LEU A 432 23.76 -9.32 0.25
CA LEU A 432 23.32 -8.36 1.28
C LEU A 432 24.30 -8.25 2.46
N ARG A 433 25.38 -9.03 2.46
CA ARG A 433 26.39 -9.01 3.51
C ARG A 433 27.50 -8.03 3.15
N HIS A 434 28.07 -7.40 4.17
CA HIS A 434 29.31 -6.67 4.00
C HIS A 434 30.46 -7.66 3.83
N ASP A 435 31.47 -7.32 3.03
CA ASP A 435 32.71 -8.11 2.94
C ASP A 435 33.34 -8.20 4.34
N GLY A 436 33.06 -9.31 5.06
CA GLY A 436 33.47 -9.52 6.45
C GLY A 436 32.46 -10.24 7.38
N GLU A 437 31.23 -10.55 6.94
CA GLU A 437 30.19 -11.27 7.73
C GLU A 437 29.90 -12.74 7.35
#